data_AF-A0A4Y5YQ53-F1
#
_entry.id   AF-A0A4Y5YQ53-F1
#
_cell.length_a   1.000
_cell.length_b   1.000
_cell.length_c   1.000
_cell.angle_alpha   90.00
_cell.angle_beta   90.00
_cell.angle_gamma   90.00
#
_symmetry.space_group_name_H-M   'P 1'
#
loop_
_entity.id
_entity.type
_entity.pdbx_description
1 polymer ?
#
loop_
_entity_poly.entity_id
_entity_poly.type
_entity_poly.pdbx_seq_one_letter_code
_entity_poly.pdbx_strand_id
1 'polypeptide(L)'
;MRALEQASSIALPDQRVAVCGDWHGNVGWARTIARVLPYLASDVKTLLHLGDWAMPAAEMDEVFAETDIDRILVTVGNHEQFDQITPLLDAHPGQAVRVSRLTWFLPRPARLTIGGRRVLSLGGAASVDRQSRIEGLTWFPDEAVSDESIAAAIAGGPADLMLTHEGPAGTPVRPVREILRTNPHRFPKTALEASAASRARIAEVWDAVRPELLAHGHMHVAAGGKTEDGRRVASLGRDGHEGNLAILDMTTLKMTTPSLAIIRGMTERADIDRDWRIRNVAESLHDATLDGVRPSREALRDARDYINGRRTLEELIEDVRRRHTRNPEEKP
;
A
#
# COMPACT_ATOMS: atom_id res chain seq x y z
N MET A 1 5.83 7.51 19.23
CA MET A 1 6.35 6.60 18.17
C MET A 1 7.83 6.31 18.41
N ARG A 2 8.36 5.11 18.08
CA ARG A 2 9.79 4.76 18.27
C ARG A 2 10.41 4.29 16.95
N ALA A 3 11.62 4.75 16.65
CA ALA A 3 12.43 4.23 15.55
C ALA A 3 12.97 2.83 15.90
N LEU A 4 12.65 1.84 15.08
CA LEU A 4 13.17 0.47 15.18
C LEU A 4 14.39 0.25 14.29
N GLU A 5 14.40 0.91 13.13
CA GLU A 5 15.45 0.81 12.11
C GLU A 5 15.45 2.08 11.28
N GLN A 6 16.60 2.45 10.72
CA GLN A 6 16.72 3.55 9.76
C GLN A 6 17.45 3.09 8.50
N ALA A 7 17.06 3.64 7.36
CA ALA A 7 17.69 3.38 6.08
C ALA A 7 17.92 4.69 5.31
N SER A 8 19.19 5.03 5.06
CA SER A 8 19.58 6.15 4.18
C SER A 8 19.40 5.85 2.69
N SER A 9 19.32 4.57 2.33
CA SER A 9 19.04 4.10 0.98
C SER A 9 18.16 2.87 1.03
N ILE A 10 17.10 2.85 0.22
CA ILE A 10 16.25 1.67 0.02
C ILE A 10 16.40 1.21 -1.42
N ALA A 11 16.92 0.00 -1.62
CA ALA A 11 17.04 -0.66 -2.91
C ALA A 11 16.30 -2.00 -2.84
N LEU A 12 15.23 -2.13 -3.64
CA LEU A 12 14.34 -3.27 -3.64
C LEU A 12 14.34 -3.96 -5.01
N PRO A 13 14.44 -5.29 -5.07
CA PRO A 13 14.43 -6.02 -6.34
C PRO A 13 13.03 -6.19 -6.94
N ASP A 14 11.97 -5.79 -6.20
CA ASP A 14 10.56 -5.95 -6.54
C ASP A 14 10.26 -5.46 -7.97
N GLN A 15 9.79 -6.38 -8.82
CA GLN A 15 9.39 -6.08 -10.20
C GLN A 15 7.93 -5.62 -10.28
N ARG A 16 7.14 -5.95 -9.26
CA ARG A 16 5.78 -5.48 -9.05
C ARG A 16 5.60 -5.05 -7.61
N VAL A 17 4.85 -3.96 -7.41
CA VAL A 17 4.51 -3.44 -6.08
C VAL A 17 3.02 -3.11 -6.01
N ALA A 18 2.44 -3.18 -4.82
CA ALA A 18 1.12 -2.60 -4.57
C ALA A 18 1.27 -1.10 -4.35
N VAL A 19 0.34 -0.31 -4.89
CA VAL A 19 0.24 1.12 -4.63
C VAL A 19 -1.16 1.39 -4.09
N CYS A 20 -1.22 2.01 -2.91
CA CYS A 20 -2.48 2.33 -2.24
C CYS A 20 -2.65 3.83 -2.08
N GLY A 21 -3.88 4.29 -2.32
CA GLY A 21 -4.32 5.65 -2.01
C GLY A 21 -4.68 5.80 -0.53
N ASP A 22 -5.62 6.68 -0.27
CA ASP A 22 -5.96 7.20 1.07
C ASP A 22 -6.69 6.13 1.90
N TRP A 23 -6.18 5.78 3.09
CA TRP A 23 -6.81 4.76 3.95
C TRP A 23 -7.55 5.36 5.15
N HIS A 24 -7.18 6.56 5.59
CA HIS A 24 -7.86 7.32 6.64
C HIS A 24 -8.02 6.56 7.97
N GLY A 25 -7.06 5.71 8.34
CA GLY A 25 -7.18 4.90 9.56
C GLY A 25 -8.19 3.75 9.45
N ASN A 26 -8.74 3.47 8.26
CA ASN A 26 -9.73 2.42 8.06
C ASN A 26 -9.10 1.02 8.07
N VAL A 27 -8.93 0.45 9.26
CA VAL A 27 -8.41 -0.92 9.46
C VAL A 27 -9.28 -1.97 8.75
N GLY A 28 -10.59 -1.76 8.65
CA GLY A 28 -11.48 -2.67 7.90
C GLY A 28 -11.11 -2.75 6.42
N TRP A 29 -10.73 -1.63 5.83
CA TRP A 29 -10.21 -1.58 4.47
C TRP A 29 -8.84 -2.25 4.35
N ALA A 30 -7.92 -2.01 5.28
CA ALA A 30 -6.63 -2.72 5.30
C ALA A 30 -6.80 -4.25 5.36
N ARG A 31 -7.73 -4.75 6.18
CA ARG A 31 -8.10 -6.19 6.24
C ARG A 31 -8.65 -6.68 4.90
N THR A 32 -9.43 -5.85 4.21
CA THR A 32 -9.92 -6.16 2.86
C THR A 32 -8.76 -6.31 1.89
N ILE A 33 -7.81 -5.38 1.88
CA ILE A 33 -6.61 -5.44 1.03
C ILE A 33 -5.74 -6.66 1.36
N ALA A 34 -5.45 -6.92 2.64
CA ALA A 34 -4.66 -8.06 3.08
C ALA A 34 -5.25 -9.41 2.62
N ARG A 35 -6.58 -9.52 2.58
CA ARG A 35 -7.26 -10.72 2.08
C ARG A 35 -7.16 -10.90 0.57
N VAL A 36 -7.26 -9.83 -0.22
CA VAL A 36 -7.33 -9.95 -1.69
C VAL A 36 -5.97 -9.90 -2.36
N LEU A 37 -5.01 -9.18 -1.78
CA LEU A 37 -3.71 -8.92 -2.41
C LEU A 37 -2.92 -10.20 -2.74
N PRO A 38 -2.85 -11.23 -1.88
CA PRO A 38 -2.17 -12.49 -2.21
C PRO A 38 -2.76 -13.21 -3.44
N TYR A 39 -4.04 -13.01 -3.73
CA TYR A 39 -4.70 -13.62 -4.90
C TYR A 39 -4.50 -12.80 -6.18
N LEU A 40 -4.40 -11.48 -6.05
CA LEU A 40 -4.23 -10.56 -7.18
C LEU A 40 -2.77 -10.46 -7.62
N ALA A 41 -1.84 -10.58 -6.68
CA ALA A 41 -0.41 -10.41 -6.90
C ALA A 41 0.39 -11.08 -5.76
N SER A 42 0.44 -12.42 -5.76
CA SER A 42 1.19 -13.21 -4.76
C SER A 42 2.70 -12.92 -4.75
N ASP A 43 3.23 -12.33 -5.82
CA ASP A 43 4.63 -11.92 -5.94
C ASP A 43 4.95 -10.57 -5.27
N VAL A 44 3.93 -9.79 -4.89
CA VAL A 44 4.11 -8.46 -4.30
C VAL A 44 4.44 -8.57 -2.82
N LYS A 45 5.59 -7.98 -2.45
CA LYS A 45 6.07 -7.91 -1.06
C LYS A 45 6.10 -6.49 -0.49
N THR A 46 5.97 -5.50 -1.36
CA THR A 46 6.08 -4.07 -1.01
C THR A 46 4.79 -3.35 -1.35
N LEU A 47 4.26 -2.61 -0.37
CA LEU A 47 3.14 -1.69 -0.54
C LEU A 47 3.65 -0.24 -0.45
N LEU A 48 3.36 0.56 -1.47
CA LEU A 48 3.63 1.99 -1.52
C LEU A 48 2.35 2.75 -1.15
N HIS A 49 2.33 3.44 -0.02
CA HIS A 49 1.16 4.19 0.44
C HIS A 49 1.32 5.68 0.12
N LEU A 50 0.30 6.27 -0.52
CA LEU A 50 0.33 7.63 -1.04
C LEU A 50 -0.30 8.65 -0.08
N GLY A 51 -0.03 8.53 1.22
CA GLY A 51 -0.52 9.46 2.25
C GLY A 51 -1.91 9.14 2.77
N ASP A 52 -2.38 9.93 3.73
CA ASP A 52 -3.56 9.67 4.55
C ASP A 52 -3.59 8.24 5.10
N TRP A 53 -2.44 7.85 5.64
CA TRP A 53 -2.25 6.54 6.27
C TRP A 53 -3.07 6.45 7.56
N ALA A 54 -2.75 7.27 8.56
CA ALA A 54 -3.40 7.33 9.87
C ALA A 54 -3.66 5.96 10.56
N MET A 55 -2.91 4.90 10.18
CA MET A 55 -3.13 3.55 10.73
C MET A 55 -2.29 3.31 11.99
N PRO A 56 -2.82 2.55 12.97
CA PRO A 56 -2.03 1.98 14.05
C PRO A 56 -1.04 0.93 13.51
N ALA A 57 0.26 1.25 13.52
CA ALA A 57 1.29 0.44 12.87
C ALA A 57 1.40 -1.01 13.40
N ALA A 58 1.18 -1.21 14.71
CA ALA A 58 1.16 -2.56 15.30
C ALA A 58 -0.02 -3.40 14.80
N GLU A 59 -1.20 -2.81 14.66
CA GLU A 59 -2.37 -3.53 14.12
C GLU A 59 -2.17 -3.85 12.63
N MET A 60 -1.42 -3.03 11.88
CA MET A 60 -1.06 -3.34 10.49
C MET A 60 -0.11 -4.55 10.39
N ASP A 61 0.80 -4.71 11.35
CA ASP A 61 1.63 -5.91 11.42
C ASP A 61 0.79 -7.18 11.61
N GLU A 62 -0.28 -7.11 12.40
CA GLU A 62 -1.23 -8.21 12.60
C GLU A 62 -2.12 -8.45 11.37
N VAL A 63 -2.67 -7.38 10.77
CA VAL A 63 -3.55 -7.46 9.60
C VAL A 63 -2.87 -8.14 8.41
N PHE A 64 -1.57 -7.92 8.24
CA PHE A 64 -0.76 -8.48 7.16
C PHE A 64 0.14 -9.64 7.63
N ALA A 65 -0.08 -10.20 8.81
CA ALA A 65 0.75 -11.28 9.37
C ALA A 65 0.77 -12.54 8.48
N GLU A 66 -0.38 -12.88 7.90
CA GLU A 66 -0.58 -14.07 7.06
C GLU A 66 -0.41 -13.76 5.56
N THR A 67 0.33 -12.71 5.22
CA THR A 67 0.62 -12.31 3.83
C THR A 67 2.12 -12.24 3.60
N ASP A 68 2.55 -12.30 2.33
CA ASP A 68 3.95 -12.12 1.94
C ASP A 68 4.41 -10.65 1.91
N ILE A 69 3.63 -9.73 2.49
CA ILE A 69 4.02 -8.32 2.59
C ILE A 69 5.11 -8.17 3.65
N ASP A 70 6.28 -7.72 3.18
CA ASP A 70 7.44 -7.45 4.01
C ASP A 70 7.46 -5.99 4.52
N ARG A 71 6.86 -5.07 3.76
CA ARG A 71 6.95 -3.64 4.06
C ARG A 71 5.83 -2.80 3.47
N ILE A 72 5.49 -1.75 4.21
CA ILE A 72 4.61 -0.66 3.80
C ILE A 72 5.43 0.64 3.87
N LEU A 73 5.73 1.22 2.70
CA LEU A 73 6.47 2.47 2.58
C LEU A 73 5.48 3.63 2.46
N VAL A 74 5.41 4.47 3.50
CA VAL A 74 4.44 5.55 3.60
C VAL A 74 5.08 6.85 3.11
N THR A 75 4.58 7.34 1.97
CA THR A 75 4.69 8.76 1.60
C THR A 75 3.66 9.50 2.43
N VAL A 76 4.07 10.34 3.37
CA VAL A 76 3.11 11.04 4.26
C VAL A 76 2.20 11.99 3.47
N GLY A 77 0.95 12.13 3.86
CA GLY A 77 -0.06 13.03 3.30
C GLY A 77 -0.32 14.26 4.18
N ASN A 78 -1.59 14.64 4.32
CA ASN A 78 -2.00 15.75 5.18
C ASN A 78 -2.82 15.32 6.41
N HIS A 79 -3.26 14.07 6.55
CA HIS A 79 -3.94 13.58 7.76
C HIS A 79 -3.09 12.59 8.58
N GLU A 80 -1.79 12.84 8.68
CA GLU A 80 -0.88 12.14 9.58
C GLU A 80 -0.64 12.87 10.92
N GLN A 81 -0.20 12.12 11.94
CA GLN A 81 0.18 12.65 13.25
C GLN A 81 1.58 13.29 13.19
N PHE A 82 1.67 14.49 12.61
CA PHE A 82 2.94 15.20 12.40
C PHE A 82 3.64 15.59 13.71
N ASP A 83 2.91 15.78 14.81
CA ASP A 83 3.49 15.94 16.15
C ASP A 83 4.40 14.78 16.58
N GLN A 84 4.15 13.58 16.02
CA GLN A 84 4.98 12.40 16.26
C GLN A 84 5.93 12.10 15.11
N ILE A 85 5.50 12.34 13.87
CA ILE A 85 6.27 11.97 12.67
C ILE A 85 7.38 12.98 12.39
N THR A 86 7.14 14.30 12.51
CA THR A 86 8.17 15.31 12.27
C THR A 86 9.37 15.11 13.21
N PRO A 87 9.21 15.02 14.54
CA PRO A 87 10.36 14.82 15.43
C PRO A 87 11.09 13.50 15.16
N LEU A 88 10.37 12.46 14.74
CA LEU A 88 10.95 11.17 14.40
C LEU A 88 11.85 11.25 13.15
N LEU A 89 11.38 11.93 12.10
CA LEU A 89 12.15 12.10 10.86
C LEU A 89 13.29 13.11 11.03
N ASP A 90 13.09 14.17 11.82
CA ASP A 90 14.12 15.18 12.10
C ASP A 90 15.28 14.60 12.93
N ALA A 91 15.01 13.61 13.78
CA ALA A 91 16.06 12.86 14.48
C ALA A 91 16.93 11.99 13.54
N HIS A 92 16.43 11.71 12.33
CA HIS A 92 17.06 10.85 11.33
C HIS A 92 17.00 11.48 9.93
N PRO A 93 17.61 12.66 9.74
CA PRO A 93 17.40 13.47 8.54
C PRO A 93 17.80 12.71 7.27
N GLY A 94 16.91 12.71 6.29
CA GLY A 94 17.10 12.05 4.99
C GLY A 94 17.02 10.51 5.04
N GLN A 95 16.67 9.90 6.17
CA GLN A 95 16.56 8.45 6.32
C GLN A 95 15.10 8.03 6.45
N ALA A 96 14.73 6.91 5.81
CA ALA A 96 13.47 6.24 6.10
C ALA A 96 13.54 5.61 7.49
N VAL A 97 12.45 5.70 8.25
CA VAL A 97 12.40 5.20 9.63
C VAL A 97 11.33 4.12 9.74
N ARG A 98 11.73 2.93 10.15
CA ARG A 98 10.82 1.83 10.46
C ARG A 98 10.25 1.98 11.86
N VAL A 99 8.93 1.89 11.99
CA VAL A 99 8.20 2.11 13.25
C VAL A 99 7.43 0.88 13.75
N SER A 100 7.31 -0.15 12.91
CA SER A 100 6.72 -1.46 13.23
C SER A 100 7.41 -2.56 12.42
N ARG A 101 6.93 -3.82 12.46
CA ARG A 101 7.46 -4.88 11.59
C ARG A 101 7.42 -4.46 10.13
N LEU A 102 6.30 -3.92 9.66
CA LEU A 102 6.04 -3.58 8.26
C LEU A 102 6.20 -2.10 7.93
N THR A 103 5.88 -1.20 8.86
CA THR A 103 5.62 0.21 8.49
C THR A 103 6.89 1.06 8.52
N TRP A 104 7.15 1.73 7.40
CA TRP A 104 8.23 2.70 7.23
C TRP A 104 7.65 4.06 6.86
N PHE A 105 8.06 5.11 7.58
CA PHE A 105 7.84 6.49 7.12
C PHE A 105 9.03 6.95 6.29
N LEU A 106 8.74 7.50 5.11
CA LEU A 106 9.73 8.04 4.20
C LEU A 106 10.06 9.50 4.56
N PRO A 107 11.34 9.93 4.48
CA PRO A 107 11.71 11.33 4.65
C PRO A 107 11.17 12.19 3.50
N ARG A 108 11.28 13.52 3.64
CA ARG A 108 10.75 14.48 2.67
C ARG A 108 11.89 15.36 2.10
N PRO A 109 12.43 15.04 0.90
CA PRO A 109 12.10 13.90 0.03
C PRO A 109 12.79 12.60 0.44
N ALA A 110 12.31 11.48 -0.10
CA ALA A 110 13.00 10.19 -0.07
C ALA A 110 13.36 9.72 -1.48
N ARG A 111 14.54 9.12 -1.63
CA ARG A 111 15.00 8.50 -2.88
C ARG A 111 15.23 7.02 -2.69
N LEU A 112 14.64 6.23 -3.57
CA LEU A 112 14.69 4.77 -3.53
C LEU A 112 15.02 4.23 -4.91
N THR A 113 15.45 2.96 -4.96
CA THR A 113 15.50 2.18 -6.20
C THR A 113 14.60 0.97 -6.03
N ILE A 114 13.64 0.77 -6.93
CA ILE A 114 12.72 -0.37 -6.89
C ILE A 114 12.66 -0.99 -8.27
N GLY A 115 12.98 -2.29 -8.38
CA GLY A 115 12.99 -2.99 -9.67
C GLY A 115 13.91 -2.35 -10.71
N GLY A 116 15.00 -1.72 -10.28
CA GLY A 116 15.92 -0.96 -11.14
C GLY A 116 15.45 0.44 -11.55
N ARG A 117 14.27 0.90 -11.10
CA ARG A 117 13.75 2.25 -11.34
C ARG A 117 14.13 3.21 -10.22
N ARG A 118 14.42 4.46 -10.57
CA ARG A 118 14.64 5.57 -9.63
C ARG A 118 13.28 6.08 -9.15
N VAL A 119 13.05 6.02 -7.85
CA VAL A 119 11.79 6.43 -7.23
C VAL A 119 12.04 7.65 -6.34
N LEU A 120 11.25 8.69 -6.53
CA LEU A 120 11.19 9.86 -5.66
C LEU A 120 9.87 9.82 -4.89
N SER A 121 9.93 9.87 -3.57
CA SER A 121 8.76 10.15 -2.72
C SER A 121 8.88 11.55 -2.16
N LEU A 122 7.79 12.30 -2.24
CA LEU A 122 7.66 13.65 -1.68
C LEU A 122 6.31 13.75 -0.99
N GLY A 123 6.33 13.58 0.33
CA GLY A 123 5.13 13.64 1.17
C GLY A 123 4.73 15.06 1.58
N GLY A 124 3.48 15.20 1.99
CA GLY A 124 2.83 16.44 2.38
C GLY A 124 1.77 16.92 1.38
N ALA A 125 0.79 17.66 1.88
CA ALA A 125 -0.23 18.37 1.11
C ALA A 125 -0.89 19.45 1.97
N ALA A 126 -1.62 20.36 1.35
CA ALA A 126 -2.46 21.30 2.09
C ALA A 126 -3.80 20.68 2.46
N SER A 127 -4.18 20.74 3.74
CA SER A 127 -5.52 20.35 4.20
C SER A 127 -6.59 21.37 3.77
N VAL A 128 -7.46 20.99 2.84
CA VAL A 128 -8.62 21.80 2.42
C VAL A 128 -9.68 21.95 3.51
N ASP A 129 -9.66 21.07 4.49
CA ASP A 129 -10.54 21.06 5.66
C ASP A 129 -9.92 21.74 6.89
N ARG A 130 -8.75 22.39 6.78
CA ARG A 130 -8.04 23.08 7.87
C ARG A 130 -8.92 23.94 8.77
N GLN A 131 -9.89 24.67 8.19
CA GLN A 131 -10.79 25.55 8.96
C GLN A 131 -11.70 24.81 9.95
N SER A 132 -11.91 23.51 9.74
CA SER A 132 -12.68 22.63 10.63
C SER A 132 -11.80 21.82 11.59
N ARG A 133 -10.48 22.07 11.60
CA ARG A 133 -9.49 21.35 12.40
C ARG A 133 -8.93 22.22 13.53
N ILE A 134 -8.23 21.56 14.45
CA ILE A 134 -7.58 22.15 15.62
C ILE A 134 -6.08 22.03 15.41
N GLU A 135 -5.40 23.17 15.33
CA GLU A 135 -3.95 23.23 15.19
C GLU A 135 -3.24 22.53 16.35
N GLY A 136 -2.26 21.67 16.03
CA GLY A 136 -1.51 20.88 17.00
C GLY A 136 -2.23 19.63 17.50
N LEU A 137 -3.43 19.32 16.99
CA LEU A 137 -4.18 18.12 17.36
C LEU A 137 -4.73 17.35 16.16
N THR A 138 -5.48 18.02 15.29
CA THR A 138 -6.11 17.42 14.10
C THR A 138 -5.69 18.08 12.80
N TRP A 139 -4.84 19.09 12.89
CA TRP A 139 -4.13 19.73 11.78
C TRP A 139 -2.76 20.20 12.26
N PHE A 140 -1.75 20.09 11.40
CA PHE A 140 -0.39 20.50 11.69
C PHE A 140 0.18 21.37 10.56
N PRO A 141 0.90 22.46 10.88
CA PRO A 141 1.61 23.25 9.86
C PRO A 141 2.56 22.42 9.00
N ASP A 142 3.15 21.39 9.60
CA ASP A 142 4.12 20.47 8.98
C ASP A 142 3.52 19.60 7.87
N GLU A 143 2.19 19.54 7.71
CA GLU A 143 1.55 18.87 6.57
C GLU A 143 2.01 19.44 5.23
N ALA A 144 2.29 20.75 5.19
CA ALA A 144 2.71 21.43 3.98
C ALA A 144 4.11 20.99 3.54
N VAL A 145 4.31 20.87 2.23
CA VAL A 145 5.63 20.61 1.65
C VAL A 145 6.50 21.87 1.76
N SER A 146 7.64 21.77 2.45
CA SER A 146 8.54 22.91 2.70
C SER A 146 9.40 23.27 1.49
N ASP A 147 9.94 24.49 1.46
CA ASP A 147 10.85 24.93 0.38
C ASP A 147 12.14 24.11 0.36
N GLU A 148 12.64 23.70 1.52
CA GLU A 148 13.80 22.84 1.66
C GLU A 148 13.56 21.46 1.04
N SER A 149 12.38 20.86 1.28
CA SER A 149 12.01 19.58 0.66
C SER A 149 11.92 19.69 -0.86
N ILE A 150 11.37 20.79 -1.39
CA ILE A 150 11.31 21.05 -2.84
C ILE A 150 12.73 21.17 -3.42
N ALA A 151 13.57 22.03 -2.83
CA ALA A 151 14.93 22.24 -3.28
C ALA A 151 15.75 20.94 -3.24
N ALA A 152 15.64 20.16 -2.16
CA ALA A 152 16.32 18.86 -2.03
C ALA A 152 15.81 17.84 -3.06
N ALA A 153 14.51 17.83 -3.34
CA ALA A 153 13.93 16.93 -4.34
C ALA A 153 14.47 17.25 -5.73
N ILE A 154 14.51 18.53 -6.11
CA ILE A 154 15.06 19.00 -7.38
C ILE A 154 16.56 18.70 -7.47
N ALA A 155 17.33 19.03 -6.43
CA ALA A 155 18.78 18.84 -6.40
C ALA A 155 19.21 17.39 -6.58
N GLY A 156 18.40 16.42 -6.13
CA GLY A 156 18.68 15.01 -6.32
C GLY A 156 18.50 14.49 -7.76
N GLY A 157 18.02 15.33 -8.69
CA GLY A 157 17.95 15.03 -10.12
C GLY A 157 16.78 14.12 -10.56
N PRO A 158 16.82 13.63 -11.81
CA PRO A 158 15.68 12.94 -12.42
C PRO A 158 15.24 11.66 -11.69
N ALA A 159 13.95 11.36 -11.78
CA ALA A 159 13.34 10.12 -11.28
C ALA A 159 12.52 9.46 -12.39
N ASP A 160 12.25 8.16 -12.29
CA ASP A 160 11.38 7.44 -13.24
C ASP A 160 9.95 7.39 -12.71
N LEU A 161 9.79 7.22 -11.39
CA LEU A 161 8.52 7.21 -10.67
C LEU A 161 8.55 8.27 -9.57
N MET A 162 7.47 9.05 -9.47
CA MET A 162 7.26 10.01 -8.38
C MET A 162 6.01 9.62 -7.58
N LEU A 163 6.15 9.53 -6.26
CA LEU A 163 5.09 9.24 -5.30
C LEU A 163 4.81 10.51 -4.50
N THR A 164 3.57 10.94 -4.49
CA THR A 164 3.13 12.10 -3.70
C THR A 164 1.79 11.80 -3.06
N HIS A 165 1.39 12.61 -2.08
CA HIS A 165 -0.01 12.61 -1.66
C HIS A 165 -0.85 13.53 -2.56
N GLU A 166 -0.38 14.76 -2.82
CA GLU A 166 -1.06 15.69 -3.72
C GLU A 166 -0.57 15.61 -5.17
N GLY A 167 -1.47 15.82 -6.13
CA GLY A 167 -1.12 15.84 -7.56
C GLY A 167 -0.53 17.19 -8.02
N PRO A 168 0.20 17.24 -9.14
CA PRO A 168 0.78 18.49 -9.64
C PRO A 168 -0.28 19.47 -10.16
N ALA A 169 -0.01 20.76 -10.02
CA ALA A 169 -0.72 21.78 -10.79
C ALA A 169 -0.62 21.48 -12.29
N GLY A 170 -1.69 21.77 -13.05
CA GLY A 170 -1.76 21.43 -14.47
C GLY A 170 -1.92 19.93 -14.77
N THR A 171 -2.28 19.11 -13.77
CA THR A 171 -2.47 17.66 -13.94
C THR A 171 -3.29 17.29 -15.19
N PRO A 172 -2.85 16.29 -15.99
CA PRO A 172 -3.60 15.82 -17.15
C PRO A 172 -4.86 15.04 -16.76
N VAL A 173 -5.00 14.63 -15.49
CA VAL A 173 -6.10 13.80 -15.00
C VAL A 173 -7.41 14.57 -15.03
N ARG A 174 -8.27 14.27 -16.01
CA ARG A 174 -9.52 15.01 -16.26
C ARG A 174 -10.48 15.00 -15.04
N PRO A 175 -10.74 13.87 -14.36
CA PRO A 175 -11.63 13.88 -13.19
C PRO A 175 -11.12 14.77 -12.04
N VAL A 176 -9.81 14.78 -11.79
CA VAL A 176 -9.19 15.67 -10.79
C VAL A 176 -9.42 17.14 -11.14
N ARG A 177 -9.17 17.53 -12.40
CA ARG A 177 -9.45 18.90 -12.89
C ARG A 177 -10.91 19.30 -12.70
N GLU A 178 -11.84 18.38 -12.92
CA GLU A 178 -13.26 18.66 -12.74
C GLU A 178 -13.64 18.89 -11.28
N ILE A 179 -13.13 18.09 -10.35
CA ILE A 179 -13.32 18.29 -8.90
C ILE A 179 -12.80 19.66 -8.48
N LEU A 180 -11.59 20.01 -8.90
CA LEU A 180 -10.96 21.29 -8.57
C LEU A 180 -11.75 22.48 -9.12
N ARG A 181 -12.30 22.35 -10.32
CA ARG A 181 -13.09 23.40 -10.99
C ARG A 181 -14.48 23.56 -10.39
N THR A 182 -15.16 22.46 -10.07
CA THR A 182 -16.55 22.47 -9.60
C THR A 182 -16.67 22.66 -8.10
N ASN A 183 -15.61 22.35 -7.34
CA ASN A 183 -15.60 22.42 -5.88
C ASN A 183 -16.86 21.78 -5.27
N PRO A 184 -17.12 20.48 -5.50
CA PRO A 184 -18.39 19.84 -5.14
C PRO A 184 -18.66 19.87 -3.63
N HIS A 185 -17.60 19.94 -2.82
CA HIS A 185 -17.66 20.02 -1.37
C HIS A 185 -17.76 21.46 -0.83
N ARG A 186 -17.80 22.47 -1.71
CA ARG A 186 -17.93 23.90 -1.38
C ARG A 186 -16.87 24.37 -0.38
N PHE A 187 -15.63 23.93 -0.57
CA PHE A 187 -14.52 24.41 0.23
C PHE A 187 -14.36 25.93 0.12
N PRO A 188 -13.96 26.59 1.22
CA PRO A 188 -13.77 28.03 1.26
C PRO A 188 -12.62 28.45 0.34
N LYS A 189 -12.68 29.68 -0.19
CA LYS A 189 -11.69 30.22 -1.13
C LYS A 189 -10.25 30.09 -0.61
N THR A 190 -10.01 30.38 0.65
CA THR A 190 -8.68 30.29 1.28
C THR A 190 -8.13 28.86 1.30
N ALA A 191 -8.99 27.84 1.45
CA ALA A 191 -8.57 26.44 1.36
C ALA A 191 -8.21 26.04 -0.07
N LEU A 192 -8.99 26.52 -1.05
CA LEU A 192 -8.69 26.30 -2.46
C LEU A 192 -7.38 26.97 -2.89
N GLU A 193 -7.08 28.17 -2.37
CA GLU A 193 -5.81 28.87 -2.57
C GLU A 193 -4.64 28.09 -1.96
N ALA A 194 -4.80 27.57 -0.75
CA ALA A 194 -3.79 26.73 -0.09
C ALA A 194 -3.49 25.45 -0.88
N SER A 195 -4.51 24.70 -1.31
CA SER A 195 -4.31 23.53 -2.20
C SER A 195 -3.72 23.93 -3.55
N ALA A 196 -4.14 25.05 -4.15
CA ALA A 196 -3.53 25.52 -5.40
C ALA A 196 -2.03 25.82 -5.25
N ALA A 197 -1.62 26.45 -4.15
CA ALA A 197 -0.22 26.71 -3.84
C ALA A 197 0.56 25.41 -3.60
N SER A 198 -0.01 24.47 -2.84
CA SER A 198 0.62 23.17 -2.58
C SER A 198 0.80 22.35 -3.87
N ARG A 199 -0.22 22.29 -4.73
CA ARG A 199 -0.11 21.69 -6.07
C ARG A 199 0.93 22.35 -6.97
N ALA A 200 1.11 23.67 -6.87
CA ALA A 200 2.13 24.39 -7.62
C ALA A 200 3.54 23.96 -7.19
N ARG A 201 3.76 23.75 -5.89
CA ARG A 201 5.03 23.19 -5.36
C ARG A 201 5.30 21.78 -5.89
N ILE A 202 4.29 20.91 -5.92
CA ILE A 202 4.43 19.57 -6.52
C ILE A 202 4.75 19.65 -8.02
N ALA A 203 4.12 20.58 -8.75
CA ALA A 203 4.39 20.80 -10.17
C ALA A 203 5.85 21.23 -10.42
N GLU A 204 6.41 22.09 -9.58
CA GLU A 204 7.81 22.52 -9.68
C GLU A 204 8.78 21.32 -9.67
N VAL A 205 8.62 20.42 -8.71
CA VAL A 205 9.43 19.19 -8.63
C VAL A 205 9.14 18.28 -9.81
N TRP A 206 7.86 18.07 -10.15
CA TRP A 206 7.44 17.20 -11.26
C TRP A 206 8.03 17.63 -12.61
N ASP A 207 8.11 18.93 -12.86
CA ASP A 207 8.72 19.49 -14.08
C ASP A 207 10.24 19.41 -14.06
N ALA A 208 10.88 19.59 -12.90
CA ALA A 208 12.33 19.49 -12.76
C ALA A 208 12.85 18.05 -12.87
N VAL A 209 12.21 17.09 -12.20
CA VAL A 209 12.69 15.69 -12.13
C VAL A 209 12.14 14.80 -13.24
N ARG A 210 11.16 15.31 -14.02
CA ARG A 210 10.59 14.71 -15.24
C ARG A 210 10.28 13.20 -15.13
N PRO A 211 9.47 12.75 -14.15
CA PRO A 211 9.16 11.34 -14.00
C PRO A 211 8.29 10.84 -15.15
N GLU A 212 8.46 9.57 -15.52
CA GLU A 212 7.61 8.90 -16.50
C GLU A 212 6.19 8.71 -15.95
N LEU A 213 6.08 8.43 -14.64
CA LEU A 213 4.83 8.31 -13.91
C LEU A 213 4.90 9.08 -12.59
N LEU A 214 3.87 9.88 -12.30
CA LEU A 214 3.55 10.36 -10.96
C LEU A 214 2.29 9.66 -10.46
N ALA A 215 2.32 9.11 -9.24
CA ALA A 215 1.16 8.52 -8.57
C ALA A 215 0.81 9.31 -7.30
N HIS A 216 -0.46 9.67 -7.13
CA HIS A 216 -0.92 10.45 -5.98
C HIS A 216 -2.29 10.02 -5.42
N GLY A 217 -2.57 10.38 -4.17
CA GLY A 217 -3.87 10.25 -3.50
C GLY A 217 -4.61 11.59 -3.42
N HIS A 218 -5.14 11.92 -2.24
CA HIS A 218 -5.74 13.19 -1.79
C HIS A 218 -7.07 13.58 -2.45
N MET A 219 -7.18 13.41 -3.76
CA MET A 219 -8.34 13.86 -4.55
C MET A 219 -9.50 12.86 -4.52
N HIS A 220 -9.31 11.69 -3.91
CA HIS A 220 -10.30 10.63 -3.73
C HIS A 220 -10.97 10.15 -5.03
N VAL A 221 -10.27 10.26 -6.16
CA VAL A 221 -10.77 9.88 -7.47
C VAL A 221 -9.72 9.07 -8.21
N ALA A 222 -10.08 7.84 -8.58
CA ALA A 222 -9.22 7.00 -9.40
C ALA A 222 -9.31 7.39 -10.87
N ALA A 223 -8.19 7.83 -11.45
CA ALA A 223 -8.10 8.14 -12.87
C ALA A 223 -6.65 8.29 -13.34
N GLY A 224 -6.43 8.13 -14.65
CA GLY A 224 -5.15 8.37 -15.31
C GLY A 224 -5.21 9.55 -16.27
N GLY A 225 -4.06 10.18 -16.50
CA GLY A 225 -3.86 11.20 -17.52
C GLY A 225 -2.45 11.13 -18.09
N LYS A 226 -2.29 11.65 -19.30
CA LYS A 226 -0.99 11.73 -20.00
C LYS A 226 -0.83 13.13 -20.59
N THR A 227 0.33 13.73 -20.40
CA THR A 227 0.72 15.00 -21.03
C THR A 227 1.14 14.80 -22.48
N GLU A 228 1.23 15.88 -23.24
CA GLU A 228 1.73 15.84 -24.63
C GLU A 228 3.17 15.32 -24.73
N ASP A 229 4.01 15.66 -23.74
CA ASP A 229 5.40 15.20 -23.66
C ASP A 229 5.56 13.76 -23.13
N GLY A 230 4.45 13.06 -22.90
CA GLY A 230 4.44 11.63 -22.63
C GLY A 230 4.41 11.21 -21.17
N ARG A 231 4.64 12.15 -20.23
CA ARG A 231 4.58 11.89 -18.78
C ARG A 231 3.15 11.52 -18.36
N ARG A 232 3.03 10.61 -17.41
CA ARG A 232 1.76 10.09 -16.91
C ARG A 232 1.51 10.51 -15.48
N VAL A 233 0.23 10.71 -15.15
CA VAL A 233 -0.22 10.94 -13.78
C VAL A 233 -1.34 9.94 -13.48
N ALA A 234 -1.22 9.25 -12.35
CA ALA A 234 -2.24 8.38 -11.78
C ALA A 234 -2.73 8.97 -10.46
N SER A 235 -4.04 9.23 -10.38
CA SER A 235 -4.74 9.59 -9.14
C SER A 235 -5.40 8.32 -8.61
N LEU A 236 -5.26 8.05 -7.31
CA LEU A 236 -5.88 6.91 -6.64
C LEU A 236 -7.13 7.34 -5.86
N GLY A 237 -8.02 6.38 -5.61
CA GLY A 237 -9.18 6.56 -4.76
C GLY A 237 -8.85 6.43 -3.28
N ARG A 238 -9.81 6.75 -2.41
CA ARG A 238 -9.75 6.45 -0.97
C ARG A 238 -10.30 5.07 -0.63
N ASP A 239 -10.15 4.67 0.62
CA ASP A 239 -10.73 3.47 1.19
C ASP A 239 -12.20 3.26 0.76
N GLY A 240 -12.51 2.03 0.35
CA GLY A 240 -13.84 1.66 -0.11
C GLY A 240 -14.26 2.22 -1.48
N HIS A 241 -13.43 3.03 -2.15
CA HIS A 241 -13.67 3.55 -3.51
C HIS A 241 -12.91 2.72 -4.57
N GLU A 242 -13.34 2.86 -5.83
CA GLU A 242 -12.62 2.33 -6.99
C GLU A 242 -11.19 2.85 -7.06
N GLY A 243 -10.27 1.98 -7.53
CA GLY A 243 -8.87 2.33 -7.78
C GLY A 243 -8.10 2.86 -6.57
N ASN A 244 -8.49 2.50 -5.34
CA ASN A 244 -7.64 2.71 -4.17
C ASN A 244 -6.44 1.75 -4.13
N LEU A 245 -6.59 0.52 -4.65
CA LEU A 245 -5.50 -0.44 -4.85
C LEU A 245 -5.11 -0.49 -6.33
N ALA A 246 -3.81 -0.38 -6.61
CA ALA A 246 -3.21 -0.64 -7.90
C ALA A 246 -2.04 -1.62 -7.76
N ILE A 247 -1.84 -2.49 -8.76
CA ILE A 247 -0.60 -3.24 -8.90
C ILE A 247 0.24 -2.58 -9.99
N LEU A 248 1.40 -2.06 -9.60
CA LEU A 248 2.33 -1.35 -10.45
C LEU A 248 3.44 -2.29 -10.92
N ASP A 249 3.59 -2.41 -12.23
CA ASP A 249 4.73 -3.07 -12.87
C ASP A 249 5.91 -2.09 -12.99
N MET A 250 7.04 -2.41 -12.38
CA MET A 250 8.21 -1.52 -12.32
C MET A 250 8.98 -1.46 -13.65
N THR A 251 8.84 -2.48 -14.50
CA THR A 251 9.48 -2.49 -15.82
C THR A 251 8.79 -1.54 -16.79
N THR A 252 7.47 -1.38 -16.70
CA THR A 252 6.66 -0.59 -17.65
C THR A 252 6.01 0.64 -17.02
N LEU A 253 6.08 0.75 -15.69
CA LEU A 253 5.36 1.73 -14.88
C LEU A 253 3.85 1.77 -15.23
N LYS A 254 3.26 0.62 -15.55
CA LYS A 254 1.81 0.50 -15.80
C LYS A 254 1.13 -0.04 -14.56
N MET A 255 -0.05 0.51 -14.28
CA MET A 255 -0.89 0.12 -13.15
C MET A 255 -2.08 -0.68 -13.64
N THR A 256 -2.34 -1.80 -12.98
CA THR A 256 -3.60 -2.54 -13.07
C THR A 256 -4.38 -2.32 -11.79
N THR A 257 -5.58 -1.76 -11.91
CA THR A 257 -6.48 -1.51 -10.77
C THR A 257 -7.60 -2.55 -10.77
N PRO A 258 -7.62 -3.51 -9.82
CA PRO A 258 -8.80 -4.37 -9.64
C PRO A 258 -10.02 -3.51 -9.34
N SER A 259 -11.18 -3.86 -9.92
CA SER A 259 -12.41 -3.11 -9.63
C SER A 259 -12.87 -3.36 -8.19
N LEU A 260 -13.58 -2.40 -7.62
CA LEU A 260 -14.18 -2.52 -6.29
C LEU A 260 -15.16 -3.69 -6.23
N ALA A 261 -15.86 -3.99 -7.33
CA ALA A 261 -16.70 -5.18 -7.43
C ALA A 261 -15.91 -6.49 -7.34
N ILE A 262 -14.71 -6.56 -7.94
CA ILE A 262 -13.81 -7.71 -7.81
C ILE A 262 -13.32 -7.82 -6.37
N ILE A 263 -12.83 -6.72 -5.79
CA ILE A 263 -12.34 -6.69 -4.40
C ILE A 263 -13.45 -7.15 -3.44
N ARG A 264 -14.65 -6.56 -3.54
CA ARG A 264 -15.80 -6.91 -2.69
C ARG A 264 -16.27 -8.34 -2.94
N GLY A 265 -16.36 -8.77 -4.19
CA GLY A 265 -16.76 -10.14 -4.54
C GLY A 265 -15.80 -11.20 -4.00
N MET A 266 -14.50 -10.89 -3.94
CA MET A 266 -13.50 -11.73 -3.28
C MET A 266 -13.70 -11.75 -1.75
N THR A 267 -14.10 -10.64 -1.13
CA THR A 267 -14.35 -10.61 0.32
C THR A 267 -15.72 -11.14 0.78
N GLU A 268 -16.76 -11.01 -0.04
CA GLU A 268 -18.14 -11.44 0.25
C GLU A 268 -18.32 -12.94 0.02
N ARG A 269 -17.61 -13.50 -0.96
CA ARG A 269 -17.49 -14.96 -1.11
C ARG A 269 -16.50 -15.46 -0.08
N ALA A 270 -17.02 -15.79 1.09
CA ALA A 270 -16.41 -16.77 1.99
C ALA A 270 -16.29 -18.13 1.27
N ASP A 271 -15.36 -18.22 0.33
CA ASP A 271 -14.85 -19.43 -0.32
C ASP A 271 -13.40 -19.25 -0.81
N ILE A 272 -12.77 -18.09 -0.55
CA ILE A 272 -11.31 -17.90 -0.64
C ILE A 272 -10.58 -19.04 0.09
N ASP A 273 -11.10 -19.38 1.26
CA ASP A 273 -10.62 -20.44 2.13
C ASP A 273 -10.76 -21.82 1.47
N ARG A 274 -11.88 -22.07 0.78
CA ARG A 274 -12.13 -23.35 0.10
C ARG A 274 -11.31 -23.50 -1.17
N ASP A 275 -11.21 -22.47 -2.00
CA ASP A 275 -10.43 -22.50 -3.25
C ASP A 275 -8.92 -22.55 -2.96
N TRP A 276 -8.45 -21.90 -1.89
CA TRP A 276 -7.10 -22.05 -1.39
C TRP A 276 -6.85 -23.47 -0.86
N ARG A 277 -7.76 -24.02 -0.03
CA ARG A 277 -7.66 -25.41 0.44
C ARG A 277 -7.71 -26.43 -0.71
N ILE A 278 -8.49 -26.17 -1.77
CA ILE A 278 -8.52 -27.00 -2.98
C ILE A 278 -7.17 -27.00 -3.68
N ARG A 279 -6.56 -25.83 -3.88
CA ARG A 279 -5.25 -25.72 -4.53
C ARG A 279 -4.16 -26.40 -3.71
N ASN A 280 -4.06 -26.14 -2.41
CA ASN A 280 -3.07 -26.77 -1.54
C ASN A 280 -3.21 -28.30 -1.50
N VAL A 281 -4.43 -28.80 -1.43
CA VAL A 281 -4.70 -30.25 -1.51
C VAL A 281 -4.29 -30.79 -2.87
N ALA A 282 -4.61 -30.10 -3.97
CA ALA A 282 -4.25 -30.55 -5.31
C ALA A 282 -2.73 -30.61 -5.49
N GLU A 283 -1.99 -29.59 -5.03
CA GLU A 283 -0.52 -29.56 -5.04
C GLU A 283 0.06 -30.68 -4.19
N SER A 284 -0.38 -30.83 -2.94
CA SER A 284 0.11 -31.87 -2.02
C SER A 284 -0.12 -33.30 -2.54
N LEU A 285 -1.26 -33.55 -3.18
CA LEU A 285 -1.57 -34.86 -3.76
C LEU A 285 -0.84 -35.09 -5.10
N HIS A 286 -0.55 -34.01 -5.84
CA HIS A 286 0.24 -34.07 -7.07
C HIS A 286 1.70 -34.42 -6.77
N ASP A 287 2.32 -33.77 -5.78
CA ASP A 287 3.69 -34.07 -5.33
C ASP A 287 3.84 -35.53 -4.89
N ALA A 288 2.90 -36.04 -4.08
CA ALA A 288 2.89 -37.44 -3.68
C ALA A 288 2.79 -38.41 -4.88
N THR A 289 2.08 -38.01 -5.93
CA THR A 289 1.94 -38.80 -7.16
C THR A 289 3.22 -38.79 -7.98
N LEU A 290 3.95 -37.67 -8.02
CA LEU A 290 5.28 -37.56 -8.65
C LEU A 290 6.31 -38.45 -7.95
N ASP A 291 6.17 -38.65 -6.63
CA ASP A 291 6.98 -39.59 -5.83
C ASP A 291 6.53 -41.07 -5.95
N GLY A 292 5.59 -41.38 -6.85
CA GLY A 292 5.11 -42.74 -7.10
C GLY A 292 4.14 -43.29 -6.05
N VAL A 293 3.67 -42.45 -5.12
CA VAL A 293 2.74 -42.82 -4.06
C VAL A 293 1.31 -42.46 -4.47
N ARG A 294 0.33 -43.32 -4.13
CA ARG A 294 -1.09 -43.04 -4.38
C ARG A 294 -1.81 -42.65 -3.09
N PRO A 295 -2.63 -41.59 -3.09
CA PRO A 295 -3.44 -41.22 -1.93
C PRO A 295 -4.38 -42.34 -1.49
N SER A 296 -4.45 -42.62 -0.18
CA SER A 296 -5.40 -43.58 0.39
C SER A 296 -6.82 -42.99 0.41
N ARG A 297 -7.84 -43.85 0.59
CA ARG A 297 -9.23 -43.39 0.75
C ARG A 297 -9.43 -42.48 1.95
N GLU A 298 -8.68 -42.70 3.03
CA GLU A 298 -8.71 -41.85 4.22
C GLU A 298 -8.08 -40.48 3.94
N ALA A 299 -6.93 -40.43 3.25
CA ALA A 299 -6.30 -39.18 2.85
C ALA A 299 -7.21 -38.33 1.95
N LEU A 300 -7.94 -38.96 1.01
CA LEU A 300 -8.92 -38.26 0.17
C LEU A 300 -10.14 -37.74 0.93
N ARG A 301 -10.53 -38.43 2.02
CA ARG A 301 -11.60 -37.98 2.91
C ARG A 301 -11.16 -36.81 3.77
N ASP A 302 -9.98 -36.90 4.37
CA ASP A 302 -9.36 -35.84 5.16
C ASP A 302 -9.15 -34.57 4.31
N ALA A 303 -8.66 -34.72 3.08
CA ALA A 303 -8.55 -33.64 2.11
C ALA A 303 -9.91 -32.97 1.80
N ARG A 304 -10.98 -33.75 1.68
CA ARG A 304 -12.33 -33.25 1.42
C ARG A 304 -12.94 -32.54 2.63
N ASP A 305 -12.71 -33.05 3.82
CA ASP A 305 -13.19 -32.43 5.05
C ASP A 305 -12.41 -31.13 5.34
N TYR A 306 -11.11 -31.09 5.01
CA TYR A 306 -10.33 -29.85 4.99
C TYR A 306 -10.87 -28.85 3.97
N ILE A 307 -10.98 -29.21 2.69
CA ILE A 307 -11.52 -28.34 1.63
C ILE A 307 -12.84 -27.70 2.05
N ASN A 308 -13.76 -28.50 2.57
CA ASN A 308 -15.09 -28.03 2.97
C ASN A 308 -15.13 -27.31 4.33
N GLY A 309 -13.98 -27.06 4.96
CA GLY A 309 -13.88 -26.35 6.24
C GLY A 309 -14.45 -27.12 7.44
N ARG A 310 -14.59 -28.45 7.34
CA ARG A 310 -15.11 -29.31 8.43
C ARG A 310 -14.04 -29.70 9.43
N ARG A 311 -12.76 -29.62 9.04
CA ARG A 311 -11.60 -29.86 9.88
C ARG A 311 -10.50 -28.85 9.53
N THR A 312 -9.77 -28.36 10.52
CA THR A 312 -8.58 -27.51 10.31
C THR A 312 -7.36 -28.37 9.97
N LEU A 313 -6.28 -27.73 9.47
CA LEU A 313 -5.02 -28.43 9.20
C LEU A 313 -4.40 -28.99 10.50
N GLU A 314 -4.51 -28.25 11.61
CA GLU A 314 -4.02 -28.66 12.93
C GLU A 314 -4.76 -29.91 13.44
N GLU A 315 -6.09 -29.95 13.30
CA GLU A 315 -6.90 -31.11 13.67
C GLU A 315 -6.59 -32.35 12.82
N LEU A 316 -6.15 -32.16 11.57
CA LEU A 316 -5.68 -33.24 10.71
C LEU A 316 -4.30 -33.74 11.14
N ILE A 317 -3.35 -32.82 11.38
CA ILE A 317 -2.00 -33.15 11.82
C ILE A 317 -2.04 -33.89 13.17
N GLU A 318 -2.86 -33.43 14.11
CA GLU A 318 -2.99 -34.05 15.42
C GLU A 318 -3.61 -35.46 15.35
N ASP A 319 -4.61 -35.65 14.50
CA ASP A 319 -5.19 -36.97 14.28
C ASP A 319 -4.23 -37.95 13.59
N VAL A 320 -3.44 -37.50 12.63
CA VAL A 320 -2.35 -38.29 12.02
C VAL A 320 -1.32 -38.66 13.09
N ARG A 321 -0.89 -37.69 13.92
CA ARG A 321 0.02 -37.95 15.04
C ARG A 321 -0.54 -39.02 15.97
N ARG A 322 -1.80 -38.90 16.40
CA ARG A 322 -2.45 -39.89 17.26
C ARG A 322 -2.54 -41.28 16.64
N ARG A 323 -2.80 -41.38 15.34
CA ARG A 323 -2.88 -42.67 14.63
C ARG A 323 -1.53 -43.36 14.44
N HIS A 324 -0.46 -42.59 14.34
CA HIS A 324 0.86 -43.07 13.95
C HIS A 324 1.94 -42.96 15.03
N THR A 325 1.62 -42.42 16.20
CA THR A 325 2.53 -42.34 17.35
C THR A 325 1.85 -42.94 18.58
N ARG A 326 2.64 -43.52 19.49
CA ARG A 326 2.19 -44.02 20.79
C ARG A 326 2.92 -43.28 21.90
N ASN A 327 2.25 -43.08 23.03
CA ASN A 327 2.92 -42.54 24.20
C ASN A 327 3.95 -43.55 24.72
N PRO A 328 5.12 -43.11 25.22
CA PRO A 328 6.19 -44.00 25.69
C PRO A 328 5.76 -45.00 26.78
N GLU A 329 4.65 -44.71 27.47
CA GLU A 329 4.13 -45.54 28.56
C GLU A 329 3.17 -46.64 28.09
N GLU A 330 2.72 -46.62 26.84
CA GLU A 330 1.89 -47.66 26.25
C GLU A 330 2.78 -48.73 25.57
N LYS A 331 3.33 -49.65 26.38
CA LYS A 331 3.98 -50.85 25.86
C LYS A 331 2.95 -51.76 25.14
N PRO A 332 3.38 -52.48 24.08
CA PRO A 332 2.50 -53.16 23.13
C PRO A 332 1.56 -54.20 23.73
#